data_AF-A0A9X1NWL8-F1
#
_entry.id   AF-A0A9X1NWL8-F1
#
_cell.length_a   1.000
_cell.length_b   1.000
_cell.length_c   1.000
_cell.angle_alpha   90.00
_cell.angle_beta   90.00
_cell.angle_gamma   90.00
#
_symmetry.space_group_name_H-M   'P 1'
#
loop_
_entity.id
_entity.type
_entity.pdbx_description
1 polymer ?
#
loop_
_entity_poly.entity_id
_entity_poly.type
_entity_poly.pdbx_seq_one_letter_code
_entity_poly.pdbx_strand_id
1 'polypeptide(L)'
;MTRGRIMGPAGRERDEDEKPLDPAAERVRRKMVRLLAVSIGIMLVGVMAVLGVVVYKTLPQPKGLGAPMVSVELPADEEIVETGLDGDRAMIRTRAGGVDRLYVVSLADGAIVKRLDVSRGGATRVDLEKAASR
;
A
#
# COMPACT_ATOMS: atom_id res chain seq x y z
N MET A 1 1.63 17.14 -82.48
CA MET A 1 0.46 16.23 -82.47
C MET A 1 0.94 14.80 -82.56
N THR A 2 0.99 14.07 -81.43
CA THR A 2 0.79 12.60 -81.45
C THR A 2 0.35 12.14 -80.06
N ARG A 3 -0.67 11.29 -80.09
CA ARG A 3 -1.62 10.96 -79.01
C ARG A 3 -0.99 10.29 -77.80
N GLY A 4 -1.60 10.55 -76.65
CA GLY A 4 -1.28 9.92 -75.38
C GLY A 4 -1.53 8.40 -75.37
N ARG A 5 -0.81 7.73 -74.48
CA ARG A 5 -1.12 6.38 -74.03
C ARG A 5 -1.21 6.42 -72.51
N ILE A 6 -2.45 6.61 -72.05
CA ILE A 6 -2.87 6.25 -70.71
C ILE A 6 -2.98 4.72 -70.72
N MET A 7 -2.08 4.03 -70.02
CA MET A 7 -2.16 2.58 -69.79
C MET A 7 -2.05 2.36 -68.28
N GLY A 8 -3.17 2.50 -67.59
CA GLY A 8 -3.52 1.59 -66.50
C GLY A 8 -4.79 0.84 -66.92
N PRO A 9 -5.26 -0.17 -66.20
CA PRO A 9 -4.63 -0.98 -65.16
C PRO A 9 -4.60 -2.47 -65.56
N ALA A 10 -3.57 -3.21 -65.16
CA ALA A 10 -3.64 -4.67 -65.14
C ALA A 10 -3.53 -5.11 -63.69
N GLY A 11 -4.70 -5.32 -63.08
CA GLY A 11 -4.82 -6.08 -61.85
C GLY A 11 -4.03 -7.37 -61.98
N ARG A 12 -3.10 -7.55 -61.06
CA ARG A 12 -2.72 -8.88 -60.59
C ARG A 12 -2.94 -8.86 -59.09
N GLU A 13 -4.22 -8.71 -58.72
CA GLU A 13 -4.78 -9.60 -57.71
C GLU A 13 -4.50 -11.01 -58.22
N ARG A 14 -3.30 -11.52 -57.91
CA ARG A 14 -3.20 -12.95 -57.73
C ARG A 14 -3.81 -13.12 -56.35
N ASP A 15 -5.07 -13.52 -56.37
CA ASP A 15 -5.57 -14.51 -55.45
C ASP A 15 -4.54 -15.66 -55.44
N GLU A 16 -3.44 -15.49 -54.70
CA GLU A 16 -2.49 -16.53 -54.41
C GLU A 16 -3.17 -17.43 -53.37
N ASP A 17 -4.06 -18.25 -53.92
CA ASP A 17 -4.31 -19.60 -53.46
C ASP A 17 -4.43 -19.71 -51.94
N GLU A 18 -5.65 -19.44 -51.45
CA GLU A 18 -6.23 -20.16 -50.32
C GLU A 18 -6.30 -21.68 -50.64
N LYS A 19 -5.14 -22.30 -50.88
CA LYS A 19 -4.98 -23.74 -50.74
C LYS A 19 -5.23 -24.01 -49.26
N PRO A 20 -6.22 -24.85 -48.88
CA PRO A 20 -6.49 -25.13 -47.48
C PRO A 20 -5.18 -25.60 -46.86
N LEU A 21 -4.69 -24.81 -45.90
CA LEU A 21 -3.40 -24.98 -45.24
C LEU A 21 -3.19 -26.47 -44.96
N ASP A 22 -2.17 -27.03 -45.60
CA ASP A 22 -1.72 -28.41 -45.42
C ASP A 22 -1.80 -28.75 -43.92
N PRO A 23 -2.42 -29.85 -43.46
CA PRO A 23 -2.63 -30.14 -42.04
C PRO A 23 -1.36 -30.05 -41.17
N ALA A 24 -0.18 -30.09 -41.78
CA ALA A 24 1.10 -29.76 -41.16
C ALA A 24 1.27 -28.26 -40.83
N ALA A 25 0.92 -27.35 -41.75
CA ALA A 25 1.03 -25.90 -41.58
C ALA A 25 0.12 -25.35 -40.48
N GLU A 26 -1.08 -25.91 -40.33
CA GLU A 26 -2.02 -25.47 -39.28
C GLU A 26 -1.54 -25.85 -37.87
N ARG A 27 -0.81 -26.98 -37.73
CA ARG A 27 -0.16 -27.39 -36.48
C ARG A 27 0.98 -26.44 -36.10
N VAL A 28 1.76 -26.00 -37.09
CA VAL A 28 2.85 -25.02 -36.88
C VAL A 28 2.26 -23.66 -36.48
N ARG A 29 1.22 -23.18 -37.17
CA ARG A 29 0.51 -21.93 -36.82
C ARG A 29 0.00 -21.94 -35.38
N ARG A 30 -0.67 -23.03 -34.96
CA ARG A 30 -1.13 -23.20 -33.57
C ARG A 30 0.03 -23.17 -32.57
N LYS A 31 1.17 -23.77 -32.92
CA LYS A 31 2.36 -23.80 -32.06
C LYS A 31 3.01 -22.43 -31.94
N MET A 32 3.09 -21.66 -33.03
CA MET A 32 3.59 -20.28 -33.03
C MET A 32 2.71 -19.36 -32.19
N VAL A 33 1.39 -19.45 -32.33
CA VAL A 33 0.44 -18.65 -31.52
C VAL A 33 0.57 -18.99 -30.04
N ARG A 34 0.72 -20.28 -29.70
CA ARG A 34 0.92 -20.70 -28.30
C ARG A 34 2.23 -20.17 -27.73
N LEU A 35 3.33 -20.19 -28.50
CA LEU A 35 4.61 -19.62 -28.07
C LEU A 35 4.54 -18.11 -27.90
N LEU A 36 3.88 -17.40 -28.82
CA LEU A 36 3.67 -15.96 -28.74
C LEU A 36 2.85 -15.59 -27.49
N ALA A 37 1.77 -16.33 -27.21
CA ALA A 37 0.95 -16.12 -26.02
C ALA A 37 1.75 -16.34 -24.73
N VAL A 38 2.61 -17.37 -24.68
CA VAL A 38 3.49 -17.60 -23.53
C VAL A 38 4.50 -16.46 -23.36
N SER A 39 5.13 -16.00 -24.44
CA SER A 39 6.09 -14.89 -24.40
C SER A 39 5.46 -13.60 -23.90
N ILE A 40 4.31 -13.22 -24.46
CA ILE A 40 3.55 -12.04 -24.01
C ILE A 40 3.12 -12.21 -22.55
N GLY A 41 2.67 -13.41 -22.17
CA GLY A 41 2.30 -13.72 -20.79
C GLY A 41 3.44 -13.46 -19.81
N ILE A 42 4.63 -13.99 -20.08
CA ILE A 42 5.80 -13.79 -19.21
C ILE A 42 6.22 -12.31 -19.17
N MET A 43 6.15 -11.61 -20.30
CA MET A 43 6.45 -10.17 -20.36
C MET A 43 5.51 -9.36 -19.47
N LEU A 44 4.20 -9.64 -19.54
CA LEU A 44 3.20 -8.99 -18.69
C LEU A 44 3.41 -9.31 -17.21
N VAL A 45 3.70 -10.57 -16.87
CA VAL A 45 4.00 -10.99 -15.49
C VAL A 45 5.23 -10.25 -14.97
N GLY A 46 6.28 -10.10 -15.77
CA GLY A 46 7.48 -9.34 -15.40
C GLY A 46 7.17 -7.88 -15.07
N VAL A 47 6.39 -7.21 -15.92
CA VAL A 47 5.94 -5.82 -15.67
C VAL A 47 5.10 -5.74 -14.39
N MET A 48 4.12 -6.64 -14.21
CA MET A 48 3.27 -6.66 -13.02
C MET A 48 4.07 -6.96 -11.74
N ALA A 49 5.08 -7.81 -11.80
CA ALA A 49 5.96 -8.10 -10.67
C ALA A 49 6.75 -6.86 -10.24
N VAL A 50 7.36 -6.14 -11.19
CA VAL A 50 8.11 -4.91 -10.88
C VAL A 50 7.18 -3.84 -10.31
N LEU A 51 6.01 -3.62 -10.92
CA LEU A 51 5.01 -2.70 -10.38
C LEU A 51 4.59 -3.09 -8.97
N GLY A 52 4.36 -4.38 -8.71
CA GLY A 52 4.03 -4.90 -7.38
C GLY A 52 5.11 -4.59 -6.35
N VAL A 53 6.38 -4.79 -6.69
CA VAL A 53 7.53 -4.46 -5.83
C VAL A 53 7.62 -2.96 -5.56
N VAL A 54 7.47 -2.13 -6.59
CA VAL A 54 7.52 -0.67 -6.44
C VAL A 54 6.40 -0.20 -5.54
N VAL A 55 5.16 -0.63 -5.80
CA VAL A 55 4.00 -0.30 -4.97
C VAL A 55 4.24 -0.74 -3.53
N TYR A 56 4.64 -1.99 -3.31
CA TYR A 56 4.95 -2.52 -1.99
C TYR A 56 6.04 -1.70 -1.26
N LYS A 57 7.06 -1.26 -2.00
CA LYS A 57 8.15 -0.43 -1.45
C LYS A 57 7.72 1.00 -1.18
N THR A 58 6.83 1.56 -1.99
CA THR A 58 6.29 2.92 -1.82
C THR A 58 5.16 2.98 -0.79
N LEU A 59 4.54 1.84 -0.47
CA LEU A 59 3.62 1.74 0.65
C LEU A 59 4.38 2.21 1.90
N PRO A 60 3.80 3.14 2.70
CA PRO A 60 4.42 3.60 3.93
C PRO A 60 4.68 2.40 4.83
N GLN A 61 5.93 1.95 4.87
CA GLN A 61 6.37 1.07 5.93
C GLN A 61 6.30 1.90 7.21
N PRO A 62 5.77 1.37 8.33
CA PRO A 62 5.97 2.00 9.61
C PRO A 62 7.47 2.16 9.76
N LYS A 63 7.96 3.42 9.70
CA LYS A 63 9.36 3.70 9.96
C LYS A 63 9.63 3.08 11.33
N GLY A 64 10.47 2.05 11.36
CA GLY A 64 10.95 1.51 12.62
C GLY A 64 11.39 2.70 13.46
N LEU A 65 10.92 2.75 14.71
CA LEU A 65 11.29 3.78 15.66
C LEU A 65 12.82 3.82 15.65
N GLY A 66 13.42 4.84 15.04
CA GLY A 66 14.85 5.06 15.15
C GLY A 66 15.25 5.18 16.62
N ALA A 67 16.54 5.39 16.91
CA ALA A 67 16.97 5.63 18.29
C ALA A 67 15.99 6.60 18.99
N PRO A 68 15.45 6.24 20.16
CA PRO A 68 14.36 6.99 20.77
C PRO A 68 14.82 8.45 20.95
N MET A 69 14.20 9.35 20.19
CA MET A 69 14.55 10.78 20.24
C MET A 69 14.04 11.45 21.50
N VAL A 70 13.14 10.77 22.23
CA VAL A 70 12.44 11.27 23.40
C VAL A 70 12.31 10.15 24.42
N SER A 71 12.79 10.40 25.64
CA SER A 71 12.59 9.52 26.80
C SER A 71 11.42 10.03 27.62
N VAL A 72 10.48 9.13 27.91
CA VAL A 72 9.29 9.44 28.72
C VAL A 72 9.47 8.77 30.07
N GLU A 73 9.51 9.57 31.13
CA GLU A 73 9.58 9.07 32.51
C GLU A 73 8.16 8.71 32.97
N LEU A 74 7.85 7.41 32.93
CA LEU A 74 6.64 6.86 33.52
C LEU A 74 6.89 6.51 35.00
N PRO A 75 5.89 6.61 35.88
CA PRO A 75 6.02 6.16 37.26
C PRO A 75 6.42 4.68 37.32
N ALA A 76 7.44 4.34 38.12
CA ALA A 76 8.07 3.02 38.12
C ALA A 76 7.17 1.86 38.57
N ASP A 77 6.06 2.16 39.27
CA ASP A 77 5.15 1.16 39.85
C ASP A 77 3.94 0.83 38.94
N GLU A 78 4.01 1.18 37.66
CA GLU A 78 2.90 1.10 36.72
C GLU A 78 3.21 0.14 35.54
N GLU A 79 2.40 -0.91 35.38
CA GLU A 79 2.51 -1.81 34.24
C GLU A 79 1.90 -1.15 32.99
N ILE A 80 2.66 -1.10 31.89
CA ILE A 80 2.15 -0.59 30.61
C ILE A 80 1.24 -1.64 29.99
N VAL A 81 -0.05 -1.33 29.91
CA VAL A 81 -1.08 -2.24 29.39
C VAL A 81 -1.36 -1.99 27.91
N GLU A 82 -1.35 -0.73 27.48
CA GLU A 82 -1.65 -0.37 26.10
C GLU A 82 -0.96 0.94 25.73
N THR A 83 -0.54 1.04 24.47
CA THR A 83 0.12 2.24 23.93
C THR A 83 -0.53 2.56 22.59
N GLY A 84 -1.05 3.78 22.44
CA GLY A 84 -1.63 4.31 21.21
C GLY A 84 -0.82 5.52 20.71
N LEU A 85 -0.79 5.73 19.41
CA LEU A 85 -0.11 6.86 18.78
C LEU A 85 -1.13 7.64 17.94
N ASP A 86 -1.21 8.95 18.15
CA ASP A 86 -2.03 9.86 17.36
C ASP A 86 -1.20 11.10 16.97
N GLY A 87 -0.64 11.04 15.75
CA GLY A 87 0.21 12.10 15.21
C GLY A 87 1.40 12.42 16.09
N ASP A 88 1.34 13.59 16.76
CA ASP A 88 2.39 14.12 17.64
C ASP A 88 2.18 13.76 19.13
N ARG A 89 1.20 12.89 19.43
CA ARG A 89 0.90 12.47 20.81
C ARG A 89 0.92 10.96 20.92
N ALA A 90 1.42 10.47 22.05
CA ALA A 90 1.28 9.09 22.47
C ALA A 90 0.32 9.01 23.65
N MET A 91 -0.59 8.04 23.63
CA MET A 91 -1.39 7.65 24.78
C MET A 91 -0.78 6.39 25.39
N ILE A 92 -0.46 6.42 26.67
CA ILE A 92 0.06 5.28 27.42
C ILE A 92 -0.97 4.94 28.49
N ARG A 93 -1.62 3.78 28.36
CA ARG A 93 -2.46 3.23 29.42
C ARG A 93 -1.58 2.37 30.32
N THR A 94 -1.52 2.74 31.58
CA THR A 94 -0.86 1.95 32.60
C THR A 94 -1.87 1.41 33.60
N ARG A 95 -1.44 0.39 34.36
CA ARG A 95 -2.20 -0.18 35.47
C ARG A 95 -1.29 -0.31 36.68
N ALA A 96 -1.73 0.23 37.81
CA ALA A 96 -1.09 0.02 39.11
C ALA A 96 -2.17 -0.30 40.14
N GLY A 97 -1.96 -1.38 40.91
CA GLY A 97 -2.87 -1.77 41.99
C GLY A 97 -4.32 -1.99 41.56
N GLY A 98 -4.58 -2.35 40.28
CA GLY A 98 -5.92 -2.56 39.73
C GLY A 98 -6.65 -1.31 39.23
N VAL A 99 -6.03 -0.13 39.33
CA VAL A 99 -6.56 1.13 38.75
C VAL A 99 -5.93 1.35 37.38
N ASP A 100 -6.76 1.61 36.37
CA ASP A 100 -6.30 1.98 35.03
C ASP A 100 -5.99 3.49 35.01
N ARG A 101 -4.85 3.88 34.45
CA ARG A 101 -4.46 5.29 34.24
C ARG A 101 -4.09 5.54 32.80
N LEU A 102 -4.40 6.74 32.31
CA LEU A 102 -4.10 7.19 30.96
C LEU A 102 -3.16 8.38 31.02
N TYR A 103 -2.02 8.25 30.35
CA TYR A 103 -1.05 9.32 30.14
C TYR A 103 -1.10 9.73 28.68
N VAL A 104 -1.34 11.01 28.42
CA VAL A 104 -1.16 11.60 27.10
C VAL A 104 0.18 12.30 27.12
N VAL A 105 1.08 11.87 26.27
CA VAL A 105 2.46 12.32 26.17
C VAL A 105 2.64 13.02 24.82
N SER A 106 3.30 14.17 24.82
CA SER A 106 3.74 14.86 23.61
C SER A 106 5.01 14.19 23.09
N LEU A 107 5.02 13.83 21.80
CA LEU A 107 6.17 13.19 21.16
C LEU A 107 7.24 14.19 20.72
N ALA A 108 6.95 15.49 20.79
CA ALA A 108 7.92 16.55 20.51
C ALA A 108 9.00 16.65 21.61
N ASP A 109 8.61 16.46 22.87
CA ASP A 109 9.43 16.75 24.05
C ASP A 109 9.33 15.69 25.15
N GLY A 110 8.42 14.71 25.03
CA GLY A 110 8.22 13.65 26.03
C GLY A 110 7.42 14.09 27.24
N ALA A 111 6.86 15.31 27.22
CA ALA A 111 6.10 15.84 28.33
C ALA A 111 4.75 15.13 28.46
N ILE A 112 4.38 14.78 29.69
CA ILE A 112 3.03 14.31 30.01
C ILE A 112 2.09 15.51 29.94
N VAL A 113 1.35 15.62 28.84
CA VAL A 113 0.37 16.69 28.58
C VAL A 113 -0.86 16.53 29.46
N LYS A 114 -1.30 15.28 29.68
CA LYS A 114 -2.50 15.01 30.48
C LYS A 114 -2.42 13.66 31.17
N ARG A 115 -2.90 13.61 32.40
CA ARG A 115 -3.12 12.38 33.15
C ARG A 115 -4.59 12.23 33.46
N LEU A 116 -5.15 11.05 33.19
CA LEU A 116 -6.53 10.70 33.50
C LEU A 116 -6.54 9.41 34.32
N ASP A 117 -7.20 9.42 35.47
CA ASP A 117 -7.50 8.21 36.22
C ASP A 117 -8.77 7.58 35.62
N VAL A 118 -8.69 6.30 35.24
CA VAL A 118 -9.80 5.54 34.66
C VAL A 118 -10.32 4.57 35.71
N SER A 119 -11.45 4.90 36.32
CA SER A 119 -12.20 3.97 37.14
C SER A 119 -13.10 3.11 36.24
N ARG A 120 -12.99 1.78 36.35
CA ARG A 120 -13.87 0.86 35.64
C ARG A 120 -15.21 0.79 36.37
N GLY A 121 -16.04 1.82 36.21
CA GLY A 121 -17.39 1.93 36.76
C GLY A 121 -18.30 2.62 35.76
N GLY A 122 -19.50 2.06 35.55
CA GLY A 122 -20.48 2.61 34.60
C GLY A 122 -20.60 4.13 34.71
N ALA A 123 -20.50 4.79 33.55
CA ALA A 123 -20.78 6.21 33.30
C ALA A 123 -20.86 7.10 34.54
N THR A 124 -19.74 7.57 35.07
CA THR A 124 -19.76 8.61 36.09
C THR A 124 -18.70 9.66 35.79
N ARG A 125 -19.21 10.81 35.30
CA ARG A 125 -18.68 12.17 35.46
C ARG A 125 -17.15 12.30 35.39
N VAL A 126 -16.65 12.69 34.21
CA VAL A 126 -15.40 13.44 34.13
C VAL A 126 -15.69 14.82 34.69
N ASP A 127 -15.45 15.00 35.99
CA ASP A 127 -15.53 16.29 36.66
C ASP A 127 -14.46 17.23 36.08
N LEU A 128 -14.88 18.08 35.14
CA LEU A 128 -14.19 19.31 34.78
C LEU A 128 -14.38 20.35 35.91
N GLU A 129 -13.82 20.12 37.09
CA GLU A 129 -13.96 21.07 38.22
C GLU A 129 -12.64 21.42 38.94
N LYS A 130 -11.47 21.27 38.31
CA LYS A 130 -10.23 21.71 39.00
C LYS A 130 -9.09 22.24 38.14
N ALA A 131 -9.41 23.04 37.12
CA ALA A 131 -8.41 23.82 36.38
C ALA A 131 -8.78 25.31 36.22
N ALA A 132 -9.56 25.89 37.14
CA ALA A 132 -9.80 27.33 37.18
C ALA A 132 -10.02 27.83 38.61
N SER A 133 -9.00 27.74 39.46
CA SER A 133 -8.81 28.71 40.55
C SER A 133 -7.42 28.53 41.18
N ARG A 134 -6.45 29.29 40.67
CA ARG A 134 -5.51 30.10 41.45
C ARG A 134 -4.72 31.01 40.53
#